data_AF-A0A8S3PN66-F1
#
_entry.id   AF-A0A8S3PN66-F1
#
_cell.length_a   1.000
_cell.length_b   1.000
_cell.length_c   1.000
_cell.angle_alpha   90.00
_cell.angle_beta   90.00
_cell.angle_gamma   90.00
#
_symmetry.space_group_name_H-M   'P 1'
#
loop_
_entity.id
_entity.type
_entity.pdbx_description
1 polymer ?
#
loop_
_entity_poly.entity_id
_entity_poly.type
_entity_poly.pdbx_seq_one_letter_code
_entity_poly.pdbx_strand_id
1 'polypeptide(L)'
;MYQLLKPIHGGLGVLIQEIETHIKNTGLEAVKNLKGDNIPGQFVESILEVHGKYTELIKVVFHADQQFVGALDKACAAAINYKQNPRHGCKSPELLSRYCDNLLKKSSKGISENELDDKLANCITVFKYLDDKDVFQRFYSKMLTKCYFLI
;
A
#
# COMPACT_ATOMS: atom_id res chain seq x y z
N MET A 1 7.16 -0.20 27.21
CA MET A 1 8.37 -0.80 26.59
C MET A 1 9.25 0.23 25.89
N TYR A 2 8.70 1.10 25.02
CA TYR A 2 9.47 2.15 24.32
C TYR A 2 10.22 3.13 25.25
N GLN A 3 9.57 3.60 26.33
CA GLN A 3 10.19 4.47 27.35
C GLN A 3 11.38 3.82 28.09
N LEU A 4 11.42 2.49 28.17
CA LEU A 4 12.48 1.74 28.86
C LEU A 4 13.68 1.44 27.96
N LEU A 5 13.47 1.39 26.63
CA LEU A 5 14.52 1.07 25.65
C LEU A 5 15.21 2.31 25.08
N LYS A 6 14.59 3.50 25.18
CA LYS A 6 15.15 4.78 24.72
C LYS A 6 16.54 5.11 25.29
N PRO A 7 16.87 4.79 26.57
CA PRO A 7 18.19 5.04 27.13
C PRO A 7 19.26 4.00 26.76
N ILE A 8 18.87 2.86 26.16
CA ILE A 8 19.78 1.73 25.92
C ILE A 8 20.39 1.85 24.52
N HIS A 9 21.70 2.13 24.47
CA HIS A 9 22.47 2.14 23.23
C HIS A 9 22.26 0.82 22.45
N GLY A 10 21.70 0.91 21.23
CA GLY A 10 21.47 -0.23 20.33
C GLY A 10 20.13 -0.98 20.51
N GLY A 11 19.42 -0.82 21.63
CA GLY A 11 18.14 -1.52 21.88
C GLY A 11 16.99 -1.04 20.97
N LEU A 12 17.02 0.24 20.61
CA LEU A 12 16.10 0.85 19.63
C LEU A 12 16.25 0.22 18.23
N GLY A 13 17.48 -0.10 17.81
CA GLY A 13 17.75 -0.66 16.48
C GLY A 13 17.10 -2.04 16.30
N VAL A 14 17.20 -2.91 17.30
CA VAL A 14 16.56 -4.24 17.27
C VAL A 14 15.04 -4.12 17.22
N LEU A 15 14.46 -3.22 18.02
CA LEU A 15 13.00 -3.00 18.03
C LEU A 15 12.50 -2.49 16.67
N ILE A 16 13.24 -1.58 16.03
CA ILE A 16 12.91 -1.07 14.70
C ILE A 16 12.95 -2.20 13.67
N GLN A 17 13.98 -3.06 13.70
CA GLN A 17 14.08 -4.19 12.77
C GLN A 17 12.97 -5.23 12.97
N GLU A 18 12.62 -5.53 14.21
CA GLU A 18 11.53 -6.46 14.53
C GLU A 18 10.18 -5.91 14.03
N ILE A 19 9.92 -4.62 14.24
CA ILE A 19 8.71 -3.97 13.75
C ILE A 19 8.70 -3.94 12.21
N GLU A 20 9.79 -3.54 11.57
CA GLU A 20 9.91 -3.55 10.10
C GLU A 20 9.59 -4.95 9.54
N THR A 21 10.17 -5.99 10.13
CA THR A 21 9.99 -7.38 9.72
C THR A 21 8.56 -7.85 9.94
N HIS A 22 7.97 -7.52 11.10
CA HIS A 22 6.60 -7.89 11.43
C HIS A 22 5.59 -7.22 10.48
N ILE A 23 5.75 -5.92 10.21
CA ILE A 23 4.89 -5.18 9.27
C ILE A 23 5.02 -5.77 7.87
N LYS A 24 6.26 -6.02 7.42
CA LYS A 24 6.53 -6.61 6.11
C LYS A 24 5.87 -7.96 5.95
N ASN A 25 6.04 -8.87 6.92
CA ASN A 25 5.42 -10.20 6.86
C ASN A 25 3.90 -10.11 6.86
N THR A 26 3.33 -9.28 7.75
CA THR A 26 1.87 -9.05 7.79
C THR A 26 1.34 -8.55 6.44
N GLY A 27 1.99 -7.55 5.85
CA GLY A 27 1.60 -7.01 4.54
C GLY A 27 1.76 -8.03 3.42
N LEU A 28 2.83 -8.82 3.43
CA LEU A 28 3.05 -9.90 2.46
C LEU A 28 1.99 -10.99 2.55
N GLU A 29 1.62 -11.41 3.75
CA GLU A 29 0.57 -12.40 3.97
C GLU A 29 -0.79 -11.89 3.50
N ALA A 30 -1.12 -10.63 3.80
CA ALA A 30 -2.35 -10.00 3.33
C ALA A 30 -2.42 -9.97 1.80
N VAL A 31 -1.32 -9.60 1.12
CA VAL A 31 -1.23 -9.58 -0.35
C VAL A 31 -1.21 -10.98 -0.97
N LYS A 32 -0.66 -11.99 -0.28
CA LYS A 32 -0.63 -13.38 -0.79
C LYS A 32 -1.97 -14.09 -0.68
N ASN A 33 -2.78 -13.74 0.32
CA ASN A 33 -4.04 -14.42 0.61
C ASN A 33 -5.24 -13.89 -0.19
N LEU A 34 -5.01 -12.99 -1.16
CA LEU A 34 -6.06 -12.43 -2.02
C LEU A 34 -6.69 -13.51 -2.91
N LYS A 35 -8.01 -13.68 -2.80
CA LYS A 35 -8.81 -14.66 -3.57
C LYS A 35 -10.17 -14.05 -3.97
N GLY A 36 -10.77 -14.60 -5.02
CA GLY A 36 -12.10 -14.17 -5.51
C GLY A 36 -12.05 -13.13 -6.64
N ASP A 37 -13.18 -12.47 -6.92
CA ASP A 37 -13.36 -11.62 -8.10
C ASP A 37 -12.77 -10.19 -7.98
N ASN A 38 -12.64 -9.65 -6.77
CA ASN A 38 -12.16 -8.27 -6.54
C ASN A 38 -10.71 -8.21 -5.99
N ILE A 39 -9.79 -8.96 -6.59
CA ILE A 39 -8.37 -8.97 -6.21
C ILE A 39 -7.75 -7.55 -6.19
N PRO A 40 -8.01 -6.66 -7.19
CA PRO A 40 -7.44 -5.31 -7.19
C PRO A 40 -7.87 -4.45 -5.99
N GLY A 41 -9.16 -4.50 -5.62
CA GLY A 41 -9.67 -3.76 -4.46
C GLY A 41 -9.13 -4.32 -3.16
N GLN A 42 -9.21 -5.64 -2.98
CA GLN A 42 -8.68 -6.29 -1.78
C GLN A 42 -7.19 -6.01 -1.59
N PHE A 43 -6.40 -5.94 -2.68
CA PHE A 43 -4.98 -5.58 -2.62
C PHE A 43 -4.78 -4.19 -2.01
N VAL A 44 -5.46 -3.18 -2.56
CA VAL A 44 -5.32 -1.78 -2.10
C VAL A 44 -5.83 -1.64 -0.67
N GLU A 45 -6.99 -2.19 -0.36
CA GLU A 45 -7.60 -2.13 0.97
C GLU A 45 -6.74 -2.84 2.03
N SER A 46 -6.18 -4.00 1.72
CA SER A 46 -5.29 -4.73 2.64
C SER A 46 -4.01 -3.94 2.95
N ILE A 47 -3.40 -3.31 1.94
CA ILE A 47 -2.21 -2.49 2.14
C ILE A 47 -2.52 -1.25 2.98
N LEU A 48 -3.66 -0.60 2.74
CA LEU A 48 -4.08 0.58 3.48
C LEU A 48 -4.43 0.24 4.93
N GLU A 49 -5.05 -0.91 5.19
CA GLU A 49 -5.34 -1.37 6.55
C GLU A 49 -4.04 -1.59 7.33
N VAL A 50 -3.06 -2.28 6.73
CA VAL A 50 -1.73 -2.47 7.33
C VAL A 50 -1.06 -1.11 7.57
N HIS A 51 -1.00 -0.25 6.55
CA HIS A 51 -0.38 1.08 6.67
C HIS A 51 -1.04 1.93 7.77
N GLY A 52 -2.38 2.02 7.79
CA GLY A 52 -3.15 2.79 8.76
C GLY A 52 -2.96 2.29 10.19
N LYS A 53 -3.09 0.97 10.39
CA LYS A 53 -2.90 0.33 11.71
C LYS A 53 -1.52 0.64 12.30
N TYR A 54 -0.46 0.49 11.51
CA TYR A 54 0.90 0.72 11.99
C TYR A 54 1.26 2.21 12.06
N THR A 55 0.68 3.06 11.23
CA THR A 55 0.82 4.53 11.34
C THR A 55 0.24 5.02 12.67
N GLU A 56 -0.95 4.56 13.05
CA GLU A 56 -1.56 4.91 14.33
C GLU A 56 -0.75 4.37 15.51
N LEU A 57 -0.31 3.11 15.43
CA LEU A 57 0.57 2.52 16.45
C LEU A 57 1.85 3.34 16.63
N ILE A 58 2.50 3.75 15.54
CA ILE A 58 3.72 4.58 15.59
C ILE A 58 3.45 5.96 16.17
N LYS A 59 2.32 6.56 15.82
CA LYS A 59 1.91 7.86 16.35
C LYS A 59 1.66 7.81 17.86
N VAL A 60 0.93 6.79 18.34
CA VAL A 60 0.50 6.67 19.74
C VAL A 60 1.62 6.12 20.65
N VAL A 61 2.29 5.05 20.23
CA VAL A 61 3.26 4.31 21.07
C VAL A 61 4.67 4.89 20.94
N PHE A 62 5.05 5.31 19.73
CA PHE A 62 6.39 5.78 19.39
C PHE A 62 6.45 7.29 19.19
N HIS A 63 5.38 8.03 19.50
CA HIS A 63 5.29 9.49 19.37
C HIS A 63 5.72 10.02 17.99
N ALA A 64 5.41 9.29 16.92
CA ALA A 64 5.79 9.62 15.54
C ALA A 64 7.31 9.77 15.32
N ASP A 65 8.10 8.96 16.02
CA ASP A 65 9.55 8.87 15.83
C ASP A 65 9.90 8.51 14.36
N GLN A 66 10.74 9.34 13.76
CA GLN A 66 11.09 9.27 12.34
C GLN A 66 11.77 7.94 11.96
N GLN A 67 12.47 7.28 12.89
CA GLN A 67 13.09 6.00 12.61
C GLN A 67 12.04 4.90 12.41
N PHE A 68 10.96 4.92 13.19
CA PHE A 68 9.84 3.97 13.05
C PHE A 68 8.98 4.28 11.83
N VAL A 69 8.77 5.57 11.53
CA VAL A 69 8.09 5.99 10.30
C VAL A 69 8.85 5.48 9.08
N GLY A 70 10.18 5.66 9.04
CA GLY A 70 11.01 5.12 7.96
C GLY A 70 10.97 3.59 7.87
N ALA A 71 10.91 2.89 9.00
CA ALA A 71 10.76 1.43 9.03
C ALA A 71 9.41 0.96 8.44
N LEU A 72 8.32 1.65 8.79
CA LEU A 72 7.00 1.42 8.21
C LEU A 72 7.00 1.67 6.69
N ASP A 73 7.51 2.82 6.24
CA ASP A 73 7.61 3.15 4.81
C ASP A 73 8.36 2.05 4.05
N LYS A 74 9.49 1.58 4.59
CA LYS A 74 10.31 0.52 3.98
C LYS A 74 9.61 -0.84 3.97
N ALA A 75 8.93 -1.20 5.05
CA ALA A 75 8.16 -2.44 5.13
C ALA A 75 6.97 -2.45 4.15
N CYS A 76 6.23 -1.34 4.06
CA CYS A 76 5.15 -1.16 3.10
C CYS A 76 5.67 -1.24 1.65
N ALA A 77 6.76 -0.55 1.33
CA ALA A 77 7.39 -0.63 0.01
C ALA A 77 7.80 -2.08 -0.33
N ALA A 78 8.36 -2.82 0.63
CA ALA A 78 8.74 -4.22 0.41
C ALA A 78 7.53 -5.14 0.19
N ALA A 79 6.41 -4.91 0.89
CA ALA A 79 5.18 -5.67 0.71
C ALA A 79 4.50 -5.35 -0.62
N ILE A 80 4.42 -4.07 -0.99
CA ILE A 80 3.80 -3.60 -2.24
C ILE A 80 4.60 -4.06 -3.45
N ASN A 81 5.93 -3.99 -3.41
CA ASN A 81 6.78 -4.40 -4.54
C ASN A 81 7.13 -5.89 -4.53
N TYR A 82 6.39 -6.70 -3.77
CA TYR A 82 6.65 -8.12 -3.67
C TYR A 82 6.38 -8.85 -4.98
N LYS A 83 7.38 -9.61 -5.44
CA LYS A 83 7.29 -10.47 -6.61
C LYS A 83 7.15 -11.91 -6.15
N GLN A 84 5.98 -12.53 -6.39
CA GLN A 84 5.78 -13.96 -6.14
C GLN A 84 6.77 -14.83 -6.92
N ASN A 85 7.14 -14.40 -8.13
CA ASN A 85 8.16 -15.05 -8.93
C ASN A 85 9.12 -13.97 -9.48
N PRO A 86 10.44 -14.05 -9.18
CA PRO A 86 11.41 -13.05 -9.63
C PRO A 86 11.56 -12.98 -11.16
N ARG A 87 11.09 -14.01 -11.90
CA ARG A 87 11.05 -14.00 -13.37
C ARG A 87 9.89 -13.19 -13.96
N HIS A 88 8.91 -12.81 -13.13
CA HIS A 88 7.76 -12.01 -13.55
C HIS A 88 7.86 -10.59 -12.98
N GLY A 89 7.32 -9.62 -13.71
CA GLY A 89 7.18 -8.25 -13.23
C GLY A 89 6.32 -8.16 -11.98
N CYS A 90 6.46 -7.06 -11.25
CA CYS A 90 5.57 -6.76 -10.14
C CYS A 90 4.12 -6.67 -10.63
N LYS A 91 3.18 -7.34 -9.97
CA LYS A 91 1.75 -7.28 -10.34
C LYS A 91 1.04 -6.05 -9.76
N SER A 92 1.63 -5.43 -8.76
CA SER A 92 1.07 -4.28 -8.03
C SER A 92 0.74 -3.08 -8.92
N PRO A 93 1.56 -2.69 -9.92
CA PRO A 93 1.20 -1.63 -10.87
C PRO A 93 -0.07 -1.96 -11.66
N GLU A 94 -0.23 -3.21 -12.10
CA GLU A 94 -1.43 -3.65 -12.81
C GLU A 94 -2.65 -3.63 -11.88
N LEU A 95 -2.53 -4.20 -10.67
CA LEU A 95 -3.61 -4.25 -9.69
C LEU A 95 -4.09 -2.84 -9.30
N LEU A 96 -3.16 -1.92 -9.00
CA LEU A 96 -3.51 -0.55 -8.66
C LEU A 96 -4.21 0.16 -9.84
N SER A 97 -3.70 -0.01 -11.07
CA SER A 97 -4.32 0.62 -12.24
C SER A 97 -5.75 0.11 -12.51
N ARG A 98 -6.00 -1.19 -12.35
CA ARG A 98 -7.33 -1.80 -12.45
C ARG A 98 -8.27 -1.31 -11.35
N TYR A 99 -7.76 -1.12 -10.14
CA TYR A 99 -8.57 -0.59 -9.04
C TYR A 99 -9.02 0.85 -9.33
N CYS A 100 -8.11 1.72 -9.79
CA CYS A 100 -8.46 3.09 -10.19
C CYS A 100 -9.48 3.11 -11.35
N ASP A 101 -9.30 2.27 -12.38
CA ASP A 101 -10.26 2.13 -13.48
C ASP A 101 -11.65 1.70 -12.99
N ASN A 102 -11.71 0.75 -12.06
CA ASN A 102 -12.96 0.31 -11.45
C ASN A 102 -13.63 1.40 -10.60
N LEU A 103 -12.87 2.21 -9.87
CA LEU A 103 -13.39 3.35 -9.11
C LEU A 103 -14.01 4.40 -10.05
N LEU A 104 -13.30 4.77 -11.11
CA LEU A 104 -13.77 5.74 -12.10
C LEU A 104 -15.00 5.24 -12.87
N LYS A 105 -15.11 3.94 -13.14
CA LYS A 105 -16.33 3.37 -13.75
C LYS A 105 -17.52 3.32 -12.80
N LYS A 106 -17.27 3.20 -11.49
CA LYS A 106 -18.32 3.19 -10.46
C LYS A 106 -18.77 4.60 -10.09
N SER A 107 -17.95 5.64 -10.30
CA SER A 107 -18.40 7.03 -10.09
C SER A 107 -19.60 7.37 -10.99
N SER A 108 -19.63 6.87 -12.22
CA SER A 108 -20.79 6.96 -13.12
C SER A 108 -22.06 6.24 -12.62
N LYS A 109 -21.97 5.43 -11.56
CA LYS A 109 -23.06 4.63 -11.00
C LYS A 109 -23.56 5.12 -9.62
N GLY A 110 -23.15 6.32 -9.20
CA GLY A 110 -23.73 6.99 -8.01
C GLY A 110 -22.91 6.90 -6.72
N ILE A 111 -21.59 6.66 -6.79
CA ILE A 111 -20.70 6.93 -5.65
C ILE A 111 -20.62 8.45 -5.44
N SER A 112 -20.74 8.91 -4.18
CA SER A 112 -20.59 10.33 -3.84
C SER A 112 -19.18 10.83 -4.16
N GLU A 113 -19.07 12.07 -4.65
CA GLU A 113 -17.79 12.68 -5.04
C GLU A 113 -16.75 12.64 -3.90
N ASN A 114 -17.17 12.86 -2.65
CA ASN A 114 -16.31 12.78 -1.48
C ASN A 114 -15.72 11.37 -1.27
N GLU A 115 -16.55 10.33 -1.37
CA GLU A 115 -16.08 8.95 -1.17
C GLU A 115 -15.12 8.53 -2.29
N LEU A 116 -15.37 9.00 -3.52
CA LEU A 116 -14.45 8.79 -4.64
C LEU A 116 -13.10 9.47 -4.39
N ASP A 117 -13.10 10.73 -3.93
CA ASP A 117 -11.87 11.48 -3.64
C ASP A 117 -11.05 10.80 -2.53
N ASP A 118 -11.69 10.34 -1.45
CA ASP A 118 -11.05 9.58 -0.39
C ASP A 118 -10.42 8.28 -0.91
N LYS A 119 -11.12 7.54 -1.78
CA LYS A 119 -10.59 6.31 -2.39
C LYS A 119 -9.44 6.60 -3.35
N LEU A 120 -9.47 7.73 -4.08
CA LEU A 120 -8.36 8.15 -4.94
C LEU A 120 -7.15 8.61 -4.14
N ALA A 121 -7.34 9.34 -3.03
CA ALA A 121 -6.27 9.72 -2.11
C ALA A 121 -5.55 8.48 -1.54
N ASN A 122 -6.33 7.47 -1.18
CA ASN A 122 -5.84 6.16 -0.77
C ASN A 122 -5.01 5.46 -1.87
N CYS A 123 -5.43 5.52 -3.14
CA CYS A 123 -4.62 5.02 -4.26
C CYS A 123 -3.27 5.75 -4.37
N ILE A 124 -3.25 7.07 -4.12
CA ILE A 124 -2.02 7.87 -4.13
C ILE A 124 -1.06 7.41 -3.02
N THR A 125 -1.58 7.07 -1.83
CA THR A 125 -0.76 6.50 -0.75
C THR A 125 -0.07 5.21 -1.19
N VAL A 126 -0.80 4.28 -1.82
CA VAL A 126 -0.19 3.03 -2.33
C VAL A 126 0.79 3.32 -3.48
N PHE A 127 0.47 4.27 -4.36
CA PHE A 127 1.32 4.68 -5.47
C PHE A 127 2.67 5.25 -5.02
N LYS A 128 2.72 5.98 -3.89
CA LYS A 128 3.96 6.52 -3.29
C LYS A 128 5.02 5.42 -3.11
N TYR A 129 4.59 4.23 -2.71
CA TYR A 129 5.46 3.09 -2.39
C TYR A 129 5.82 2.22 -3.58
N LEU A 130 5.26 2.49 -4.76
CA LEU A 130 5.44 1.66 -5.95
C LEU A 130 6.76 2.04 -6.66
N ASP A 131 7.58 1.04 -6.96
CA ASP A 131 8.90 1.24 -7.58
C ASP A 131 8.78 1.45 -9.10
N ASP A 132 8.02 0.56 -9.77
CA ASP A 132 7.79 0.56 -11.22
C ASP A 132 6.71 1.59 -11.67
N LYS A 133 6.91 2.88 -11.38
CA LYS A 133 5.93 3.95 -11.68
C LYS A 133 5.65 4.10 -13.18
N ASP A 134 6.66 3.93 -14.03
CA ASP A 134 6.50 3.98 -15.50
C ASP A 134 5.58 2.86 -16.01
N VAL A 135 5.62 1.69 -15.36
CA VAL A 135 4.76 0.55 -15.70
C VAL A 135 3.32 0.87 -15.31
N PHE A 136 3.09 1.41 -14.11
CA PHE A 136 1.78 1.89 -13.70
C PHE A 136 1.22 2.90 -14.70
N GLN A 137 2.01 3.91 -15.09
CA GLN A 137 1.57 4.94 -16.03
C GLN A 137 1.17 4.35 -17.37
N ARG A 138 1.93 3.40 -17.92
CA ARG A 138 1.59 2.70 -19.17
C ARG A 138 0.27 1.94 -19.07
N PHE A 139 0.04 1.20 -17.97
CA PHE A 139 -1.21 0.49 -17.75
C PHE A 139 -2.39 1.44 -17.57
N TYR A 140 -2.22 2.48 -16.75
CA TYR A 140 -3.24 3.48 -16.47
C TYR A 140 -3.64 4.26 -17.73
N SER A 141 -2.67 4.77 -18.51
CA SER A 141 -2.94 5.44 -19.79
C SER A 141 -3.68 4.53 -20.77
N LYS A 142 -3.27 3.26 -20.89
CA LYS A 142 -3.92 2.28 -21.78
C LYS A 142 -5.37 1.98 -21.38
N MET A 143 -5.66 1.97 -20.08
CA MET A 143 -7.04 1.77 -19.58
C MET A 143 -7.89 3.03 -19.76
N LEU A 144 -7.34 4.22 -19.53
CA LEU A 144 -8.04 5.48 -19.80
C LEU A 144 -8.42 5.63 -21.28
N THR A 145 -7.50 5.34 -22.22
CA THR A 145 -7.81 5.40 -23.66
C THR A 145 -8.96 4.47 -24.05
N LYS A 146 -9.13 3.34 -23.35
CA LYS A 146 -10.27 2.43 -23.56
C LYS A 146 -11.57 2.95 -22.96
N CYS A 147 -11.51 3.65 -21.83
CA CYS A 147 -12.70 4.28 -21.25
C CYS A 147 -13.23 5.43 -22.12
N TYR A 148 -12.36 6.24 -22.75
CA TYR A 148 -12.79 7.29 -23.67
C TYR A 148 -13.36 6.79 -25.00
N PHE A 149 -13.12 5.54 -25.39
CA PHE A 149 -13.65 4.97 -26.64
C PHE A 149 -14.99 4.25 -26.46
N LEU A 150 -15.45 4.10 -25.22
CA LEU A 150 -16.71 3.43 -24.85
C LEU A 150 -17.75 4.40 -24.27
N ILE A 151 -17.48 5.71 -24.35
CA ILE A 151 -18.40 6.82 -24.08
C ILE A 151 -18.69 7.51 -25.41
#